data_AF-A0A1F6YCW2-F1
#
_entry.id   AF-A0A1F6YCW2-F1
#
_cell.length_a   1.000
_cell.length_b   1.000
_cell.length_c   1.000
_cell.angle_alpha   90.00
_cell.angle_beta   90.00
_cell.angle_gamma   90.00
#
_symmetry.space_group_name_H-M   'P 1'
#
loop_
_entity.id
_entity.type
_entity.pdbx_description
1 polymer ?
#
loop_
_entity_poly.entity_id
_entity_poly.type
_entity_poly.pdbx_seq_one_letter_code
_entity_poly.pdbx_strand_id
1 'polypeptide(L)'
;MANGNGKQFKFIDLFAGIGGVRIAFERVGGKCVFTSEWDEPCQVMYEANFGEKPFGDITKLVAEDVPDHDILTGGFPCQAFSIIGNKLGFADTRGTLFFDVERILKAKQPKAFLLENVKQLTTHDGGRTFKVILEHLEKLGYFVHYKVLNGLDFGVPQKRERIMIVGFKQNYPFEFPKHGTETKTLSDILEPEAKIDKKHFLSDYFRKKLQRKLKEQDKKITTRPVVLHENKGGNLGIHHFSCALRANGSYNYVTVNAERRLTPREMLRLQGFPDTFKMVVPDTQVRKQAGNSVVIPKIEAVARAMTQAMSQKPQRRPVQVDLFNEQKLERIYAHK
;
A
#
# COMPACT_ATOMS: atom_id res chain seq x y z
N MET A 1 11.36 23.00 7.89
CA MET A 1 11.91 23.74 6.73
C MET A 1 12.61 22.72 5.85
N ALA A 2 12.17 22.54 4.60
CA ALA A 2 12.74 21.55 3.69
C ALA A 2 14.04 22.10 3.06
N ASN A 3 15.14 21.38 3.21
CA ASN A 3 16.43 21.68 2.57
C ASN A 3 16.28 21.59 1.04
N GLY A 4 16.08 22.74 0.39
CA GLY A 4 15.87 22.88 -1.05
C GLY A 4 17.15 22.84 -1.89
N ASN A 5 17.97 21.80 -1.77
CA ASN A 5 19.16 21.61 -2.63
C ASN A 5 19.38 20.16 -3.11
N GLY A 6 18.41 19.27 -2.94
CA GLY A 6 18.43 17.94 -3.57
C GLY A 6 17.94 18.01 -5.01
N LYS A 7 18.67 17.41 -5.96
CA LYS A 7 18.16 17.23 -7.34
C LYS A 7 16.80 16.53 -7.29
N GLN A 8 15.76 17.20 -7.80
CA GLN A 8 14.41 16.63 -7.92
C GLN A 8 14.46 15.43 -8.88
N PHE A 9 14.00 14.26 -8.43
CA PHE A 9 13.91 13.05 -9.27
C PHE A 9 12.49 12.89 -9.83
N LYS A 10 12.35 12.24 -10.98
CA LYS A 10 11.05 12.02 -11.63
C LYS A 10 10.52 10.62 -11.30
N PHE A 11 9.23 10.49 -11.06
CA PHE A 11 8.59 9.19 -10.88
C PHE A 11 7.25 9.09 -11.61
N ILE A 12 6.79 7.87 -11.83
CA ILE A 12 5.45 7.59 -12.34
C ILE A 12 4.64 6.78 -11.33
N ASP A 13 3.33 6.98 -11.32
CA ASP A 13 2.38 6.36 -10.38
C ASP A 13 1.36 5.49 -11.15
N LEU A 14 1.63 4.18 -11.23
CA LEU A 14 0.75 3.22 -11.88
C LEU A 14 -0.23 2.63 -10.87
N PHE A 15 -1.48 2.39 -11.27
CA PHE A 15 -2.56 1.96 -10.37
C PHE A 15 -2.72 2.93 -9.19
N ALA A 16 -2.72 4.23 -9.53
CA ALA A 16 -2.50 5.30 -8.56
C ALA A 16 -3.60 5.42 -7.49
N GLY A 17 -4.81 4.89 -7.77
CA GLY A 17 -5.99 5.09 -6.95
C GLY A 17 -6.23 6.58 -6.74
N ILE A 18 -6.13 7.02 -5.48
CA ILE A 18 -6.32 8.42 -5.09
C ILE A 18 -4.99 9.13 -4.76
N GLY A 19 -3.86 8.59 -5.22
CA GLY A 19 -2.55 9.26 -5.15
C GLY A 19 -1.81 9.17 -3.81
N GLY A 20 -2.06 8.12 -3.03
CA GLY A 20 -1.32 7.90 -1.77
C GLY A 20 0.19 7.73 -1.99
N VAL A 21 0.59 7.06 -3.08
CA VAL A 21 2.00 6.90 -3.47
C VAL A 21 2.57 8.23 -3.95
N ARG A 22 1.85 8.98 -4.80
CA ARG A 22 2.26 10.34 -5.19
C ARG A 22 2.58 11.24 -4.00
N ILE A 23 1.68 11.33 -3.01
CA ILE A 23 1.90 12.15 -1.81
C ILE A 23 3.20 11.75 -1.11
N ALA A 24 3.45 10.44 -0.94
CA ALA A 24 4.64 9.95 -0.28
C ALA A 24 5.92 10.30 -1.05
N PHE A 25 5.93 10.14 -2.37
CA PHE A 25 7.10 10.42 -3.20
C PHE A 25 7.37 11.92 -3.37
N GLU A 26 6.32 12.75 -3.47
CA GLU A 26 6.48 14.21 -3.52
C GLU A 26 7.06 14.77 -2.21
N ARG A 27 6.68 14.21 -1.05
CA ARG A 27 7.25 14.59 0.26
C ARG A 27 8.74 14.29 0.41
N VAL A 28 9.29 13.36 -0.37
CA VAL A 28 10.74 13.08 -0.41
C VAL A 28 11.45 13.78 -1.56
N GLY A 29 10.79 14.74 -2.22
CA GLY A 29 11.39 15.56 -3.29
C GLY A 29 11.25 14.97 -4.71
N GLY A 30 10.35 14.00 -4.90
CA GLY A 30 10.00 13.48 -6.22
C GLY A 30 9.04 14.42 -6.99
N LYS A 31 9.09 14.35 -8.32
CA LYS A 31 8.08 14.96 -9.21
C LYS A 31 7.34 13.85 -9.95
N CYS A 32 6.03 13.77 -9.77
CA CYS A 32 5.20 12.86 -10.55
C CYS A 32 5.14 13.39 -11.99
N VAL A 33 5.49 12.55 -12.98
CA VAL A 33 5.47 12.93 -14.40
C VAL A 33 4.47 12.14 -15.23
N PHE A 34 3.88 11.08 -14.65
CA PHE A 34 2.86 10.29 -15.30
C PHE A 34 2.05 9.51 -14.26
N THR A 35 0.76 9.31 -14.54
CA THR A 35 -0.15 8.59 -13.65
C THR A 35 -1.14 7.75 -14.47
N SER A 36 -1.37 6.50 -14.06
CA SER A 36 -2.39 5.61 -14.64
C SER A 36 -3.35 5.13 -13.56
N GLU A 37 -4.64 5.36 -13.77
CA GLU A 37 -5.74 4.89 -12.93
C GLU A 37 -7.01 4.85 -13.78
N TRP A 38 -7.71 3.72 -13.80
CA TRP A 38 -8.87 3.48 -14.67
C TRP A 38 -10.24 3.65 -14.00
N ASP A 39 -10.31 3.59 -12.66
CA ASP A 39 -11.55 3.73 -11.91
C ASP A 39 -11.95 5.21 -11.91
N GLU A 40 -13.05 5.53 -12.58
CA GLU A 40 -13.52 6.90 -12.76
C GLU A 40 -13.70 7.66 -11.43
N PRO A 41 -14.31 7.09 -10.37
CA PRO A 41 -14.32 7.74 -9.06
C PRO A 41 -12.93 8.05 -8.50
N CYS A 42 -11.94 7.17 -8.69
CA CYS A 42 -10.55 7.46 -8.33
C CYS A 42 -9.97 8.61 -9.17
N GLN A 43 -10.20 8.64 -10.49
CA GLN A 43 -9.73 9.72 -11.37
C GLN A 43 -10.28 11.09 -10.93
N VAL A 44 -11.59 11.17 -10.66
CA VAL A 44 -12.24 12.41 -10.18
C VAL A 44 -11.62 12.86 -8.86
N MET A 45 -11.37 11.92 -7.95
CA MET A 45 -10.78 12.23 -6.65
C MET A 45 -9.30 12.66 -6.78
N TYR A 46 -8.57 12.06 -7.71
CA TYR A 46 -7.19 12.39 -8.03
C TYR A 46 -7.08 13.79 -8.63
N GLU A 47 -7.86 14.08 -9.67
CA GLU A 47 -7.89 15.38 -10.36
C GLU A 47 -8.22 16.53 -9.39
N ALA A 48 -9.17 16.34 -8.48
CA ALA A 48 -9.52 17.36 -7.49
C ALA A 48 -8.38 17.74 -6.54
N ASN A 49 -7.43 16.85 -6.30
CA ASN A 49 -6.31 17.06 -5.38
C ASN A 49 -5.00 17.43 -6.08
N PHE A 50 -4.76 16.93 -7.29
CA PHE A 50 -3.49 17.12 -8.00
C PHE A 50 -3.62 17.99 -9.26
N GLY A 51 -4.84 18.32 -9.70
CA GLY A 51 -5.08 19.12 -10.91
C GLY A 51 -4.79 18.38 -12.22
N GLU A 52 -4.58 17.07 -12.15
CA GLU A 52 -4.20 16.21 -13.26
C GLU A 52 -5.14 15.02 -13.32
N LYS A 53 -5.71 14.74 -14.50
CA LYS A 53 -6.49 13.53 -14.72
C LYS A 53 -5.57 12.37 -15.11
N PRO A 54 -5.62 11.22 -14.41
CA PRO A 54 -4.83 10.05 -14.78
C PRO A 54 -5.15 9.54 -16.20
N PHE A 55 -4.18 8.88 -16.84
CA PHE A 55 -4.29 8.39 -18.22
C PHE A 55 -5.48 7.43 -18.44
N GLY A 56 -5.77 6.58 -17.45
CA GLY A 56 -6.79 5.54 -17.57
C GLY A 56 -6.20 4.13 -17.56
N ASP A 57 -6.69 3.33 -18.49
CA ASP A 57 -6.39 1.91 -18.64
C ASP A 57 -4.96 1.67 -19.16
N ILE A 58 -4.10 1.14 -18.28
CA ILE A 58 -2.70 0.86 -18.56
C ILE A 58 -2.49 -0.15 -19.71
N THR A 59 -3.48 -1.01 -19.98
CA THR A 59 -3.38 -2.02 -21.05
C THR A 59 -3.41 -1.39 -22.45
N LYS A 60 -3.94 -0.16 -22.55
CA LYS A 60 -4.01 0.64 -23.77
C LYS A 60 -2.83 1.59 -23.95
N LEU A 61 -1.96 1.67 -22.94
CA LEU A 61 -0.81 2.56 -22.94
C LEU A 61 0.31 1.94 -23.77
N VAL A 62 0.80 2.67 -24.77
CA VAL A 62 2.06 2.33 -25.47
C VAL A 62 3.22 2.63 -24.52
N ALA A 63 4.12 1.67 -24.31
CA ALA A 63 5.12 1.76 -23.26
C ALA A 63 6.15 2.87 -23.52
N GLU A 64 6.46 3.11 -24.79
CA GLU A 64 7.41 4.08 -25.28
C GLU A 64 6.94 5.52 -25.04
N ASP A 65 5.63 5.75 -25.07
CA ASP A 65 4.99 7.06 -24.84
C ASP A 65 5.01 7.47 -23.36
N VAL A 66 5.32 6.54 -22.45
CA VAL A 66 5.49 6.87 -21.03
C VAL A 66 6.69 7.80 -20.88
N PRO A 67 6.55 8.97 -20.23
CA PRO A 67 7.66 9.89 -20.02
C PRO A 67 8.86 9.24 -19.33
N ASP A 68 10.07 9.71 -19.65
CA ASP A 68 11.27 9.29 -18.95
C ASP A 68 11.20 9.64 -17.46
N HIS A 69 11.57 8.68 -16.62
CA HIS A 69 11.46 8.75 -15.17
C HIS A 69 12.59 7.98 -14.49
N ASP A 70 12.91 8.38 -13.26
CA ASP A 70 13.93 7.72 -12.46
C ASP A 70 13.35 6.53 -11.69
N ILE A 71 12.09 6.63 -11.26
CA ILE A 71 11.43 5.62 -10.42
C ILE A 71 10.05 5.27 -10.96
N LEU A 72 9.77 3.98 -11.14
CA LEU A 72 8.43 3.48 -11.40
C LEU A 72 7.76 3.03 -10.10
N THR A 73 6.51 3.40 -9.87
CA THR A 73 5.75 2.91 -8.72
C THR A 73 4.45 2.23 -9.16
N GLY A 74 4.00 1.20 -8.42
CA GLY A 74 2.73 0.56 -8.74
C GLY A 74 2.18 -0.44 -7.71
N GLY A 75 0.90 -0.28 -7.36
CA GLY A 75 0.15 -1.21 -6.51
C GLY A 75 -0.76 -2.13 -7.34
N PHE A 76 -0.19 -3.07 -8.08
CA PHE A 76 -0.94 -3.86 -9.06
C PHE A 76 -1.94 -4.84 -8.39
N PRO A 77 -3.14 -5.06 -8.97
CA PRO A 77 -4.11 -6.00 -8.42
C PRO A 77 -3.60 -7.46 -8.34
N CYS A 78 -3.82 -8.12 -7.20
CA CYS A 78 -3.35 -9.50 -6.93
C CYS A 78 -4.24 -10.61 -7.53
N GLN A 79 -5.40 -10.27 -8.12
CA GLN A 79 -6.52 -11.22 -8.23
C GLN A 79 -6.38 -12.29 -9.33
N ALA A 80 -5.53 -12.09 -10.33
CA ALA A 80 -5.52 -12.92 -11.55
C ALA A 80 -4.41 -13.99 -11.60
N PHE A 81 -3.51 -14.06 -10.62
CA PHE A 81 -2.37 -14.97 -10.68
C PHE A 81 -2.70 -16.45 -10.45
N SER A 82 -3.90 -16.77 -9.95
CA SER A 82 -4.35 -18.16 -9.73
C SER A 82 -4.56 -18.94 -11.04
N ILE A 83 -4.77 -18.25 -12.16
CA ILE A 83 -5.08 -18.87 -13.46
C ILE A 83 -3.81 -19.33 -14.18
N ILE A 84 -2.69 -18.62 -14.01
CA ILE A 84 -1.41 -18.87 -14.70
C ILE A 84 -0.72 -20.17 -14.21
N GLY A 85 -1.01 -20.61 -12.98
CA GLY A 85 -0.41 -21.82 -12.39
C GLY A 85 -0.78 -23.15 -13.08
N ASN A 86 -1.79 -23.16 -13.96
CA ASN A 86 -2.31 -24.37 -14.61
C ASN A 86 -1.63 -24.74 -15.95
N LYS A 87 -0.35 -24.39 -16.15
CA LYS A 87 0.47 -24.83 -17.31
C LYS A 87 -0.10 -24.47 -18.70
N LEU A 88 -1.07 -23.57 -18.79
CA LEU A 88 -1.38 -22.91 -20.06
C LEU A 88 -0.30 -21.85 -20.24
N GLY A 89 0.58 -22.06 -21.22
CA GLY A 89 1.77 -21.26 -21.44
C GLY A 89 1.51 -19.75 -21.61
N PHE A 90 2.60 -19.03 -21.84
CA PHE A 90 2.76 -17.57 -22.01
C PHE A 90 1.73 -16.81 -22.90
N ALA A 91 0.74 -17.48 -23.48
CA ALA A 91 -0.35 -16.91 -24.26
C ALA A 91 -1.46 -16.25 -23.40
N ASP A 92 -1.52 -16.53 -22.08
CA ASP A 92 -2.53 -15.95 -21.17
C ASP A 92 -1.99 -14.83 -20.26
N THR A 93 -1.04 -14.05 -20.77
CA THR A 93 -0.52 -12.82 -20.16
C THR A 93 -1.56 -11.69 -20.11
N ARG A 94 -2.72 -11.87 -20.77
CA ARG A 94 -3.81 -10.91 -20.89
C ARG A 94 -4.57 -10.65 -19.58
N GLY A 95 -4.43 -11.54 -18.58
CA GLY A 95 -5.20 -11.48 -17.33
C GLY A 95 -4.50 -10.76 -16.16
N THR A 96 -3.18 -10.60 -16.18
CA THR A 96 -2.43 -10.08 -15.01
C THR A 96 -1.71 -8.78 -15.31
N LEU A 97 -2.19 -7.71 -14.67
CA LEU A 97 -1.67 -6.33 -14.75
C LEU A 97 -0.19 -6.15 -14.32
N PHE A 98 0.46 -7.19 -13.76
CA PHE A 98 1.90 -7.19 -13.56
C PHE A 98 2.68 -7.18 -14.88
N PHE A 99 2.21 -7.87 -15.93
CA PHE A 99 2.91 -7.87 -17.21
C PHE A 99 2.87 -6.49 -17.89
N ASP A 100 1.86 -5.67 -17.61
CA ASP A 100 1.85 -4.26 -18.04
C ASP A 100 2.91 -3.42 -17.32
N VAL A 101 3.14 -3.69 -16.03
CA VAL A 101 4.27 -3.09 -15.29
C VAL A 101 5.58 -3.56 -15.90
N GLU A 102 5.74 -4.86 -16.12
CA GLU A 102 6.96 -5.45 -16.73
C GLU A 102 7.23 -4.85 -18.11
N ARG A 103 6.21 -4.68 -18.94
CA ARG A 103 6.30 -4.07 -20.27
C ARG A 103 6.84 -2.64 -20.20
N ILE A 104 6.34 -1.82 -19.27
CA ILE A 104 6.84 -0.44 -19.08
C ILE A 104 8.25 -0.44 -18.49
N LEU A 105 8.55 -1.30 -17.51
CA LEU A 105 9.91 -1.46 -16.98
C LEU A 105 10.90 -1.85 -18.09
N LYS A 106 10.48 -2.75 -18.99
CA LYS A 106 11.29 -3.20 -20.12
C LYS A 106 11.58 -2.06 -21.10
N ALA A 107 10.58 -1.24 -21.44
CA ALA A 107 10.74 -0.14 -22.39
C ALA A 107 11.50 1.06 -21.80
N LYS A 108 11.19 1.45 -20.56
CA LYS A 108 11.70 2.69 -19.95
C LYS A 108 12.95 2.52 -19.10
N GLN A 109 13.22 1.31 -18.62
CA GLN A 109 14.42 0.97 -17.85
C GLN A 109 14.76 1.98 -16.73
N PRO A 110 13.79 2.37 -15.87
CA PRO A 110 14.04 3.35 -14.81
C PRO A 110 15.13 2.87 -13.84
N LYS A 111 15.78 3.81 -13.15
CA LYS A 111 16.86 3.51 -12.19
C LYS A 111 16.38 2.63 -11.04
N ALA A 112 15.12 2.78 -10.63
CA ALA A 112 14.51 1.96 -9.59
C ALA A 112 13.01 1.74 -9.82
N PHE A 113 12.44 0.82 -9.06
CA PHE A 113 10.99 0.69 -8.93
C PHE A 113 10.55 0.39 -7.50
N LEU A 114 9.29 0.67 -7.20
CA LEU A 114 8.58 0.25 -6.00
C LEU A 114 7.23 -0.37 -6.37
N LEU A 115 7.06 -1.66 -6.11
CA LEU A 115 5.77 -2.34 -6.23
C LEU A 115 5.22 -2.70 -4.86
N GLU A 116 3.90 -2.61 -4.72
CA GLU A 116 3.18 -2.95 -3.49
C GLU A 116 2.14 -4.03 -3.78
N ASN A 117 1.98 -4.97 -2.83
CA ASN A 117 0.91 -5.94 -2.90
C ASN A 117 0.48 -6.46 -1.51
N VAL A 118 -0.58 -7.29 -1.48
CA VAL A 118 -1.01 -7.99 -0.27
C VAL A 118 0.05 -8.99 0.19
N LYS A 119 0.18 -9.17 1.52
CA LYS A 119 1.18 -10.09 2.09
C LYS A 119 1.04 -11.53 1.58
N GLN A 120 -0.18 -11.94 1.21
CA GLN A 120 -0.48 -13.28 0.74
C GLN A 120 0.14 -13.61 -0.62
N LEU A 121 0.62 -12.59 -1.37
CA LEU A 121 1.33 -12.81 -2.64
C LEU A 121 2.51 -13.77 -2.44
N THR A 122 3.26 -13.67 -1.33
CA THR A 122 4.45 -14.48 -1.06
C THR A 122 4.14 -15.97 -0.87
N THR A 123 2.91 -16.31 -0.48
CA THR A 123 2.46 -17.69 -0.26
C THR A 123 1.47 -18.14 -1.33
N HIS A 124 1.12 -17.28 -2.28
CA HIS A 124 0.13 -17.57 -3.31
C HIS A 124 0.62 -18.70 -4.22
N ASP A 125 -0.26 -19.65 -4.53
CA ASP A 125 0.06 -20.82 -5.35
C ASP A 125 1.32 -21.58 -4.85
N GLY A 126 1.43 -21.75 -3.52
CA GLY A 126 2.60 -22.37 -2.90
C GLY A 126 3.90 -21.56 -3.03
N GLY A 127 3.79 -20.24 -3.27
CA GLY A 127 4.91 -19.33 -3.50
C GLY A 127 5.36 -19.23 -4.97
N ARG A 128 4.79 -20.04 -5.88
CA ARG A 128 5.18 -20.05 -7.30
C ARG A 128 4.97 -18.70 -7.98
N THR A 129 3.82 -18.06 -7.73
CA THR A 129 3.51 -16.75 -8.32
C THR A 129 4.56 -15.70 -7.97
N PHE A 130 4.93 -15.62 -6.70
CA PHE A 130 5.91 -14.64 -6.25
C PHE A 130 7.30 -14.92 -6.81
N LYS A 131 7.70 -16.19 -6.88
CA LYS A 131 8.93 -16.60 -7.54
C LYS A 131 9.00 -16.17 -9.00
N VAL A 132 7.92 -16.39 -9.77
CA VAL A 132 7.84 -15.96 -11.18
C VAL A 132 7.98 -14.44 -11.30
N ILE A 133 7.31 -13.66 -10.44
CA ILE A 133 7.45 -12.20 -10.41
C ILE A 133 8.91 -11.79 -10.20
N LEU A 134 9.59 -12.39 -9.21
CA LEU A 134 11.00 -12.10 -8.94
C LEU A 134 11.89 -12.44 -10.14
N GLU A 135 11.73 -13.63 -10.73
CA GLU A 135 12.49 -14.05 -11.92
C GLU A 135 12.33 -13.08 -13.09
N HIS A 136 11.13 -12.58 -13.35
CA HIS A 136 10.88 -11.60 -14.42
C HIS A 136 11.57 -10.26 -14.14
N LEU A 137 11.46 -9.75 -12.91
CA LEU A 137 12.11 -8.50 -12.51
C LEU A 137 13.64 -8.60 -12.56
N GLU A 138 14.20 -9.75 -12.16
CA GLU A 138 15.65 -10.02 -12.24
C GLU A 138 16.14 -10.21 -13.67
N LYS A 139 15.36 -10.87 -14.55
CA LYS A 139 15.65 -10.99 -15.98
C LYS A 139 15.67 -9.64 -16.70
N LEU A 140 14.92 -8.66 -16.21
CA LEU A 140 15.02 -7.27 -16.66
C LEU A 140 16.30 -6.58 -16.17
N GLY A 141 17.14 -7.24 -15.37
CA GLY A 141 18.43 -6.73 -14.88
C GLY A 141 18.29 -5.81 -13.67
N TYR A 142 17.32 -6.08 -12.78
CA TYR A 142 17.16 -5.36 -11.52
C TYR A 142 17.65 -6.19 -10.33
N PHE A 143 18.30 -5.52 -9.37
CA PHE A 143 18.57 -6.05 -8.04
C PHE A 143 17.32 -5.88 -7.18
N VAL A 144 16.64 -6.98 -6.86
CA VAL A 144 15.32 -6.96 -6.21
C VAL A 144 15.43 -7.24 -4.71
N HIS A 145 14.76 -6.41 -3.92
CA HIS A 145 14.60 -6.53 -2.48
C HIS A 145 13.11 -6.59 -2.15
N TYR A 146 12.72 -7.40 -1.16
CA TYR A 146 11.33 -7.42 -0.72
C TYR A 146 11.20 -7.61 0.79
N LYS A 147 10.14 -7.04 1.37
CA LYS A 147 9.82 -7.21 2.79
C LYS A 147 8.35 -6.92 3.06
N VAL A 148 7.75 -7.72 3.95
CA VAL A 148 6.43 -7.41 4.49
C VAL A 148 6.58 -6.33 5.56
N LEU A 149 5.91 -5.21 5.36
CA LEU A 149 5.90 -4.08 6.29
C LEU A 149 4.47 -3.85 6.82
N ASN A 150 4.35 -3.49 8.10
CA ASN A 150 3.08 -3.26 8.77
C ASN A 150 2.86 -1.76 9.05
N GLY A 151 1.67 -1.23 8.72
CA GLY A 151 1.33 0.18 8.95
C GLY A 151 1.53 0.68 10.39
N LEU A 152 1.37 -0.19 11.38
CA LEU A 152 1.62 0.13 12.80
C LEU A 152 3.04 0.62 13.07
N ASP A 153 4.03 0.12 12.33
CA ASP A 153 5.43 0.49 12.52
C ASP A 153 5.74 1.87 11.91
N PHE A 154 4.84 2.41 11.08
CA PHE A 154 5.02 3.64 10.31
C PHE A 154 4.03 4.73 10.67
N GLY A 155 3.52 4.71 11.90
CA GLY A 155 2.88 5.89 12.47
C GLY A 155 1.38 6.05 12.24
N VAL A 156 0.72 5.08 11.60
CA VAL A 156 -0.74 5.01 11.58
C VAL A 156 -1.22 3.93 12.55
N PRO A 157 -2.30 4.14 13.31
CA PRO A 157 -2.87 3.13 14.20
C PRO A 157 -3.69 2.12 13.39
N GLN A 158 -3.06 1.47 12.42
CA GLN A 158 -3.67 0.47 11.56
C GLN A 158 -2.75 -0.72 11.32
N LYS A 159 -3.22 -1.92 11.69
CA LYS A 159 -2.57 -3.18 11.33
C LYS A 159 -2.84 -3.49 9.85
N ARG A 160 -1.91 -3.09 8.99
CA ARG A 160 -1.96 -3.29 7.52
C ARG A 160 -0.61 -3.77 7.01
N GLU A 161 -0.51 -5.09 6.91
CA GLU A 161 0.66 -5.80 6.39
C GLU A 161 0.59 -5.93 4.87
N ARG A 162 1.66 -5.52 4.20
CA ARG A 162 1.79 -5.53 2.73
C ARG A 162 3.23 -5.85 2.35
N ILE A 163 3.38 -6.61 1.26
CA ILE A 163 4.69 -6.85 0.67
C ILE A 163 5.10 -5.60 -0.11
N MET A 164 6.30 -5.11 0.17
CA MET A 164 6.98 -4.10 -0.64
C MET A 164 8.04 -4.80 -1.47
N ILE A 165 8.10 -4.50 -2.76
CA ILE A 165 9.12 -5.03 -3.69
C ILE A 165 9.84 -3.83 -4.29
N VAL A 166 11.12 -3.70 -4.00
CA VAL A 166 11.98 -2.60 -4.45
C VAL A 166 13.01 -3.17 -5.40
N GLY A 167 13.20 -2.57 -6.56
CA GLY A 167 14.26 -2.98 -7.47
C GLY A 167 15.13 -1.82 -7.89
N PHE A 168 16.41 -2.08 -8.11
CA PHE A 168 17.38 -1.09 -8.60
C PHE A 168 18.14 -1.60 -9.81
N LYS A 169 18.43 -0.72 -10.77
CA LYS A 169 19.29 -1.05 -11.91
C LYS A 169 20.75 -1.31 -11.54
N GLN A 170 21.17 -0.70 -10.44
CA GLN A 170 22.50 -0.86 -9.87
C GLN A 170 22.38 -1.47 -8.48
N ASN A 171 23.40 -2.21 -8.07
CA ASN A 171 23.41 -2.88 -6.77
C ASN A 171 23.71 -1.88 -5.64
N TYR A 172 22.68 -1.22 -5.10
CA TYR A 172 22.82 -0.27 -4.00
C TYR A 172 22.73 -0.96 -2.63
N PRO A 173 23.38 -0.41 -1.58
CA PRO A 173 23.23 -0.89 -0.20
C PRO A 173 21.87 -0.49 0.37
N PHE A 174 20.79 -1.13 -0.09
CA PHE A 174 19.44 -0.84 0.33
C PHE A 174 18.98 -1.73 1.48
N GLU A 175 18.42 -1.12 2.52
CA GLU A 175 17.68 -1.81 3.57
C GLU A 175 16.29 -1.18 3.73
N PHE A 176 15.30 -2.02 3.98
CA PHE A 176 13.96 -1.53 4.29
C PHE A 176 13.95 -0.83 5.66
N PRO A 177 13.26 0.33 5.77
CA PRO A 177 13.09 1.00 7.04
C PRO A 177 12.34 0.09 8.03
N LYS A 178 12.66 0.24 9.31
CA LYS A 178 12.00 -0.51 10.40
C LYS A 178 10.82 0.25 10.98
N HIS A 179 10.93 1.58 11.06
CA HIS A 179 9.92 2.45 11.67
C HIS A 179 9.73 3.74 10.88
N GLY A 180 8.57 4.38 11.06
CA GLY A 180 8.30 5.75 10.62
C GLY A 180 8.90 6.79 11.57
N THR A 181 8.62 8.06 11.29
CA THR A 181 9.13 9.22 12.06
C THR A 181 8.19 9.69 13.17
N GLU A 182 6.91 9.37 13.08
CA GLU A 182 5.87 9.80 14.01
C GLU A 182 4.97 8.60 14.36
N THR A 183 4.27 8.68 15.49
CA THR A 183 3.28 7.68 15.90
C THR A 183 1.96 8.37 16.22
N LYS A 184 0.89 7.98 15.53
CA LYS A 184 -0.48 8.41 15.82
C LYS A 184 -1.25 7.30 16.51
N THR A 185 -2.08 7.70 17.45
CA THR A 185 -3.06 6.86 18.14
C THR A 185 -4.43 7.00 17.50
N LEU A 186 -5.39 6.14 17.87
CA LEU A 186 -6.78 6.32 17.41
C LEU A 186 -7.33 7.71 17.77
N SER A 187 -6.98 8.28 18.93
CA SER A 187 -7.44 9.62 19.33
C SER A 187 -7.01 10.72 18.35
N ASP A 188 -5.85 10.57 17.73
CA ASP A 188 -5.33 11.53 16.72
C ASP A 188 -6.03 11.39 15.36
N ILE A 189 -6.65 10.23 15.11
CA ILE A 189 -7.32 9.91 13.85
C ILE A 189 -8.80 10.24 13.90
N LEU A 190 -9.47 9.94 15.01
CA LEU A 190 -10.91 10.04 15.14
C LEU A 190 -11.37 11.50 15.15
N GLU A 191 -12.51 11.75 14.51
CA GLU A 191 -13.14 13.07 14.52
C GLU A 191 -13.85 13.32 15.86
N PRO A 192 -13.88 14.59 16.34
CA PRO A 192 -14.71 14.95 17.47
C PRO A 192 -16.16 14.55 17.21
N GLU A 193 -16.79 13.87 18.16
CA GLU A 193 -18.12 13.30 18.00
C GLU A 193 -19.17 14.34 17.59
N ALA A 194 -19.05 15.57 18.10
CA ALA A 194 -19.91 16.70 17.76
C ALA A 194 -19.90 17.09 16.26
N LYS A 195 -18.89 16.67 15.49
CA LYS A 195 -18.79 16.93 14.04
C LYS A 195 -19.28 15.76 13.18
N ILE A 196 -19.66 14.64 13.80
CA ILE A 196 -20.01 13.41 13.08
C ILE A 196 -21.50 13.40 12.76
N ASP A 197 -21.83 13.19 11.48
CA ASP A 197 -23.20 13.00 11.03
C ASP A 197 -23.86 11.76 11.67
N LYS A 198 -25.12 11.90 12.09
CA LYS A 198 -25.94 10.84 12.69
C LYS A 198 -25.96 9.55 11.86
N LYS A 199 -25.82 9.62 10.53
CA LYS A 199 -25.76 8.46 9.62
C LYS A 199 -24.61 7.49 9.91
N HIS A 200 -23.55 7.95 10.59
CA HIS A 200 -22.42 7.10 10.97
C HIS A 200 -22.65 6.34 12.28
N PHE A 201 -23.62 6.74 13.09
CA PHE A 201 -23.95 6.05 14.34
C PHE A 201 -24.73 4.76 14.05
N LEU A 202 -24.47 3.74 14.87
CA LEU A 202 -25.19 2.49 14.78
C LEU A 202 -26.63 2.67 15.25
N SER A 203 -27.57 2.02 14.57
CA SER A 203 -28.94 1.88 15.07
C SER A 203 -28.95 1.14 16.41
N ASP A 204 -30.00 1.34 17.21
CA ASP A 204 -30.17 0.64 18.49
C ASP A 204 -30.14 -0.88 18.38
N TYR A 205 -30.71 -1.42 17.29
CA TYR A 205 -30.64 -2.87 17.00
C TYR A 205 -29.19 -3.37 16.92
N PHE A 206 -28.35 -2.72 16.10
CA PHE A 206 -26.94 -3.08 15.96
C PHE A 206 -26.14 -2.88 17.26
N ARG A 207 -26.41 -1.82 18.03
CA ARG A 207 -25.77 -1.59 19.34
C ARG A 207 -26.08 -2.73 20.31
N LYS A 208 -27.36 -3.07 20.47
CA LYS A 208 -27.81 -4.19 21.32
C LYS A 208 -27.21 -5.52 20.87
N LYS A 209 -27.12 -5.75 19.55
CA LYS A 209 -26.48 -6.95 18.98
C LYS A 209 -24.99 -7.05 19.38
N LEU A 210 -24.23 -5.95 19.27
CA LEU A 210 -22.82 -5.94 19.65
C LEU A 210 -22.63 -6.09 21.16
N GLN A 211 -23.45 -5.43 21.98
CA GLN A 211 -23.43 -5.58 23.43
C GLN A 211 -23.71 -7.03 23.86
N ARG A 212 -24.70 -7.69 23.24
CA ARG A 212 -24.98 -9.11 23.48
C ARG A 212 -23.76 -9.98 23.16
N LYS A 213 -23.14 -9.79 22.00
CA LYS A 213 -21.94 -10.54 21.60
C LYS A 213 -20.75 -10.31 22.53
N LEU A 214 -20.53 -9.08 22.98
CA LEU A 214 -19.49 -8.76 23.95
C LEU A 214 -19.71 -9.55 25.25
N LYS A 215 -20.95 -9.62 25.75
CA LYS A 215 -21.31 -10.41 26.93
C LYS A 215 -21.12 -11.92 26.70
N GLU A 216 -21.61 -12.45 25.58
CA GLU A 216 -21.50 -13.87 25.22
C GLU A 216 -20.04 -14.34 25.08
N GLN A 217 -19.15 -13.44 24.65
CA GLN A 217 -17.72 -13.74 24.47
C GLN A 217 -16.85 -13.30 25.66
N ASP A 218 -17.46 -12.92 26.78
CA ASP A 218 -16.81 -12.39 27.99
C ASP A 218 -15.78 -11.26 27.70
N LYS A 219 -16.19 -10.30 26.87
CA LYS A 219 -15.36 -9.15 26.46
C LYS A 219 -15.93 -7.85 27.00
N LYS A 220 -15.06 -7.01 27.55
CA LYS A 220 -15.41 -5.69 28.08
C LYS A 220 -14.54 -4.61 27.46
N ILE A 221 -15.14 -3.49 27.11
CA ILE A 221 -14.42 -2.28 26.70
C ILE A 221 -14.01 -1.56 27.98
N THR A 222 -12.73 -1.64 28.34
CA THR A 222 -12.18 -1.03 29.58
C THR A 222 -11.57 0.34 29.33
N THR A 223 -11.21 0.66 28.09
CA THR A 223 -10.52 1.88 27.68
C THR A 223 -11.14 2.41 26.39
N ARG A 224 -10.95 3.72 26.12
CA ARG A 224 -11.40 4.39 24.90
C ARG A 224 -10.36 5.39 24.41
N PRO A 225 -10.25 5.65 23.10
CA PRO A 225 -11.01 4.99 22.03
C PRO A 225 -10.50 3.59 21.69
N VAL A 226 -11.42 2.73 21.24
CA VAL A 226 -11.12 1.40 20.70
C VAL A 226 -11.85 1.16 19.39
N VAL A 227 -11.26 0.32 18.54
CA VAL A 227 -11.91 -0.27 17.37
C VAL A 227 -12.30 -1.71 17.68
N LEU A 228 -13.56 -2.03 17.40
CA LEU A 228 -14.07 -3.39 17.41
C LEU A 228 -14.02 -3.95 15.99
N HIS A 229 -13.53 -5.18 15.88
CA HIS A 229 -13.43 -5.92 14.64
C HIS A 229 -14.11 -7.28 14.75
N GLU A 230 -15.15 -7.52 13.96
CA GLU A 230 -15.78 -8.84 13.86
C GLU A 230 -15.13 -9.66 12.74
N ASN A 231 -14.56 -10.83 13.06
CA ASN A 231 -14.02 -11.72 12.05
C ASN A 231 -15.14 -12.55 11.36
N LYS A 232 -14.82 -13.31 10.31
CA LYS A 232 -15.80 -14.14 9.58
C LYS A 232 -16.51 -15.19 10.46
N GLY A 233 -15.87 -15.63 11.54
CA GLY A 233 -16.45 -16.56 12.52
C GLY A 233 -17.32 -15.87 13.59
N GLY A 234 -17.50 -14.56 13.52
CA GLY A 234 -18.32 -13.80 14.47
C GLY A 234 -17.60 -13.39 15.77
N ASN A 235 -16.31 -13.69 15.91
CA ASN A 235 -15.51 -13.32 17.08
C ASN A 235 -15.15 -11.83 17.02
N LEU A 236 -15.38 -11.12 18.13
CA LEU A 236 -15.07 -9.70 18.28
C LEU A 236 -13.65 -9.49 18.82
N GLY A 237 -12.79 -8.79 18.09
CA GLY A 237 -11.55 -8.22 18.62
C GLY A 237 -11.79 -6.80 19.13
N ILE A 238 -11.17 -6.42 20.24
CA ILE A 238 -11.12 -5.03 20.75
C ILE A 238 -9.67 -4.57 20.65
N HIS A 239 -9.42 -3.47 19.94
CA HIS A 239 -8.07 -3.03 19.62
C HIS A 239 -7.91 -1.50 19.77
N HIS A 240 -6.72 -1.07 20.17
CA HIS A 240 -6.28 0.33 20.12
C HIS A 240 -5.74 0.74 18.74
N PHE A 241 -6.04 -0.04 17.72
CA PHE A 241 -5.73 0.20 16.32
C PHE A 241 -6.85 -0.34 15.44
N SER A 242 -6.95 0.15 14.22
CA SER A 242 -7.85 -0.41 13.22
C SER A 242 -7.22 -1.62 12.51
N CYS A 243 -8.01 -2.64 12.20
CA CYS A 243 -7.54 -3.66 11.27
C CYS A 243 -7.44 -3.10 9.84
N ALA A 244 -6.82 -3.84 8.92
CA ALA A 244 -6.73 -3.42 7.52
C ALA A 244 -8.12 -3.13 6.93
N LEU A 245 -8.29 -1.91 6.41
CA LEU A 245 -9.49 -1.54 5.68
C LEU A 245 -9.60 -2.34 4.37
N ARG A 246 -10.81 -2.75 4.04
CA ARG A 246 -11.18 -3.49 2.83
C ARG A 246 -12.24 -2.70 2.09
N ALA A 247 -12.01 -2.46 0.80
CA ALA A 247 -12.85 -1.64 -0.05
C ALA A 247 -14.35 -1.97 0.02
N ASN A 248 -14.72 -3.26 0.10
CA ASN A 248 -16.11 -3.71 0.06
C ASN A 248 -16.62 -4.32 1.38
N GLY A 249 -15.86 -4.21 2.47
CA GLY A 249 -16.13 -5.01 3.68
C GLY A 249 -16.13 -4.25 4.99
N SER A 250 -15.18 -3.33 5.20
CA SER A 250 -14.89 -2.79 6.53
C SER A 250 -16.08 -2.12 7.22
N TYR A 251 -16.99 -1.53 6.44
CA TYR A 251 -18.19 -0.89 6.95
C TYR A 251 -19.12 -1.84 7.73
N ASN A 252 -19.04 -3.15 7.46
CA ASN A 252 -19.92 -4.15 8.05
C ASN A 252 -19.40 -4.73 9.36
N TYR A 253 -18.09 -4.62 9.62
CA TYR A 253 -17.45 -5.35 10.71
C TYR A 253 -16.49 -4.51 11.56
N VAL A 254 -16.24 -3.25 11.21
CA VAL A 254 -15.40 -2.32 11.97
C VAL A 254 -16.28 -1.25 12.62
N THR A 255 -16.23 -1.14 13.94
CA THR A 255 -16.93 -0.08 14.68
C THR A 255 -16.00 0.60 15.67
N VAL A 256 -16.22 1.89 15.89
CA VAL A 256 -15.54 2.66 16.93
C VAL A 256 -16.40 2.57 18.17
N ASN A 257 -15.79 2.17 19.29
CA ASN A 257 -16.43 2.22 20.60
C ASN A 257 -17.72 1.37 20.74
N ALA A 258 -18.02 0.49 19.78
CA ALA A 258 -19.30 -0.22 19.62
C ALA A 258 -20.52 0.71 19.39
N GLU A 259 -20.29 1.95 18.97
CA GLU A 259 -21.32 3.00 18.94
C GLU A 259 -21.59 3.56 17.55
N ARG A 260 -20.54 3.61 16.71
CA ARG A 260 -20.57 4.18 15.36
C ARG A 260 -19.58 3.48 14.43
N ARG A 261 -19.69 3.79 13.15
CA ARG A 261 -18.72 3.42 12.12
C ARG A 261 -17.66 4.52 11.97
N LEU A 262 -16.54 4.16 11.36
CA LEU A 262 -15.54 5.15 10.93
C LEU A 262 -16.14 6.05 9.84
N THR A 263 -15.86 7.35 9.90
CA THR A 263 -16.22 8.28 8.82
C THR A 263 -15.25 8.13 7.63
N PRO A 264 -15.60 8.64 6.44
CA PRO A 264 -14.68 8.70 5.31
C PRO A 264 -13.35 9.41 5.63
N ARG A 265 -13.41 10.55 6.35
CA ARG A 265 -12.22 11.29 6.77
C ARG A 265 -11.34 10.47 7.70
N GLU A 266 -11.91 9.80 8.70
CA GLU A 266 -11.15 8.93 9.62
C GLU A 266 -10.49 7.76 8.87
N MET A 267 -11.18 7.19 7.88
CA MET A 267 -10.62 6.12 7.03
C MET A 267 -9.43 6.60 6.19
N LEU A 268 -9.48 7.81 5.64
CA LEU A 268 -8.35 8.44 4.95
C LEU A 268 -7.20 8.76 5.91
N ARG A 269 -7.49 9.28 7.11
CA ARG A 269 -6.48 9.52 8.16
C ARG A 269 -5.78 8.22 8.58
N LEU A 270 -6.49 7.09 8.65
CA LEU A 270 -5.88 5.77 8.91
C LEU A 270 -4.90 5.32 7.81
N GLN A 271 -5.01 5.86 6.59
CA GLN A 271 -4.01 5.65 5.52
C GLN A 271 -2.92 6.75 5.51
N GLY A 272 -3.04 7.77 6.35
CA GLY A 272 -2.08 8.88 6.46
C GLY A 272 -2.33 10.05 5.48
N PHE A 273 -3.52 10.14 4.87
CA PHE A 273 -3.88 11.30 4.07
C PHE A 273 -4.02 12.56 4.95
N PRO A 274 -3.62 13.73 4.45
CA PRO A 274 -3.79 14.98 5.17
C PRO A 274 -5.26 15.41 5.21
N ASP A 275 -5.63 16.24 6.19
CA ASP A 275 -6.98 16.79 6.31
C ASP A 275 -7.35 17.73 5.17
N THR A 276 -6.34 18.32 4.50
CA THR A 276 -6.50 19.12 3.29
C THR A 276 -6.86 18.29 2.06
N PHE A 277 -6.70 16.96 2.10
CA PHE A 277 -7.10 16.09 0.99
C PHE A 277 -8.61 16.18 0.81
N LYS A 278 -9.04 16.65 -0.37
CA LYS A 278 -10.46 16.88 -0.67
C LYS A 278 -11.19 15.54 -0.72
N MET A 279 -12.51 15.55 -0.53
CA MET A 279 -13.39 14.38 -0.75
C MET A 279 -14.54 14.84 -1.63
N VAL A 280 -14.43 14.62 -2.95
CA VAL A 280 -15.40 15.12 -3.96
C VAL A 280 -16.28 14.02 -4.55
N VAL A 281 -16.24 12.83 -3.97
CA VAL A 281 -17.05 11.67 -4.35
C VAL A 281 -17.88 11.20 -3.15
N PRO A 282 -18.98 10.45 -3.37
CA PRO A 282 -19.82 9.97 -2.28
C PRO A 282 -19.04 9.13 -1.26
N ASP A 283 -19.49 9.14 0.00
CA ASP A 283 -18.84 8.40 1.10
C ASP A 283 -18.58 6.92 0.77
N THR A 284 -19.48 6.27 0.02
CA THR A 284 -19.32 4.88 -0.43
C THR A 284 -18.04 4.69 -1.25
N GLN A 285 -17.74 5.63 -2.14
CA GLN A 285 -16.53 5.60 -2.97
C GLN A 285 -15.28 5.93 -2.15
N VAL A 286 -15.33 6.94 -1.26
CA VAL A 286 -14.19 7.26 -0.39
C VAL A 286 -13.80 6.06 0.47
N ARG A 287 -14.79 5.31 0.99
CA ARG A 287 -14.52 4.07 1.74
C ARG A 287 -13.82 3.00 0.90
N LYS A 288 -14.28 2.80 -0.34
CA LYS A 288 -13.67 1.89 -1.32
C LYS A 288 -12.21 2.28 -1.57
N GLN A 289 -11.99 3.56 -1.87
CA GLN A 289 -10.69 4.16 -2.15
C GLN A 289 -9.72 4.04 -0.98
N ALA A 290 -10.14 4.40 0.24
CA ALA A 290 -9.33 4.26 1.44
C ALA A 290 -8.94 2.79 1.74
N GLY A 291 -9.83 1.84 1.44
CA GLY A 291 -9.54 0.40 1.58
C GLY A 291 -8.48 -0.11 0.61
N ASN A 292 -8.46 0.42 -0.61
CA ASN A 292 -7.50 0.06 -1.66
C ASN A 292 -6.20 0.86 -1.61
N SER A 293 -6.19 2.01 -0.93
CA SER A 293 -4.99 2.84 -0.81
C SER A 293 -3.86 2.18 -0.03
N VAL A 294 -2.67 2.78 -0.17
CA VAL A 294 -1.47 2.50 0.61
C VAL A 294 -1.45 3.28 1.93
N VAL A 295 -0.60 2.85 2.86
CA VAL A 295 -0.24 3.62 4.06
C VAL A 295 0.85 4.63 3.67
N ILE A 296 0.49 5.91 3.56
CA ILE A 296 1.36 6.97 3.03
C ILE A 296 2.69 7.06 3.80
N PRO A 297 2.73 7.15 5.14
CA PRO A 297 3.99 7.25 5.87
C PRO A 297 4.94 6.05 5.67
N LYS A 298 4.38 4.86 5.44
CA LYS A 298 5.16 3.65 5.13
C LYS A 298 5.81 3.76 3.75
N ILE A 299 5.05 4.20 2.75
CA ILE A 299 5.58 4.43 1.41
C ILE A 299 6.63 5.54 1.44
N GLU A 300 6.39 6.60 2.20
CA GLU A 300 7.31 7.73 2.37
C GLU A 300 8.64 7.27 2.98
N ALA A 301 8.60 6.43 4.02
CA ALA A 301 9.81 5.86 4.63
C ALA A 301 10.60 4.99 3.63
N VAL A 302 9.91 4.16 2.84
CA VAL A 302 10.55 3.34 1.81
C VAL A 302 11.15 4.21 0.70
N ALA A 303 10.41 5.21 0.21
CA ALA A 303 10.89 6.14 -0.80
C ALA A 303 12.14 6.90 -0.32
N ARG A 304 12.15 7.35 0.94
CA ARG A 304 13.33 7.97 1.57
C ARG A 304 14.54 7.02 1.57
N ALA A 305 14.35 5.77 2.01
CA ALA A 305 15.40 4.76 1.99
C ALA A 305 15.91 4.47 0.57
N MET A 306 15.02 4.40 -0.43
CA MET A 306 15.39 4.22 -1.83
C MET A 306 16.26 5.37 -2.33
N THR A 307 15.84 6.63 -2.10
CA THR A 307 16.61 7.81 -2.52
C THR A 307 17.97 7.89 -1.85
N GLN A 308 18.06 7.56 -0.56
CA GLN A 308 19.32 7.49 0.17
C GLN A 308 20.23 6.38 -0.37
N ALA A 309 19.69 5.21 -0.70
CA ALA A 309 20.47 4.13 -1.31
C ALA A 309 21.04 4.55 -2.68
N MET A 310 20.22 5.18 -3.53
CA MET A 310 20.65 5.63 -4.86
C MET A 310 21.68 6.78 -4.84
N SER A 311 21.76 7.55 -3.75
CA SER A 311 22.82 8.56 -3.57
C SER A 311 24.18 7.95 -3.21
N GLN A 312 24.22 6.69 -2.80
CA GLN A 312 25.46 5.98 -2.45
C GLN A 312 26.08 5.32 -3.68
N LYS A 313 27.37 4.96 -3.59
CA LYS A 313 28.04 4.23 -4.67
C LYS A 313 27.49 2.79 -4.76
N PRO A 314 27.22 2.27 -5.98
CA PRO A 314 26.89 0.87 -6.16
C PRO A 314 27.98 -0.05 -5.62
N GLN A 315 27.57 -1.15 -5.00
CA GLN A 315 28.47 -2.17 -4.48
C GLN A 315 29.00 -3.04 -5.62
N ARG A 316 30.32 -3.28 -5.62
CA ARG A 316 31.04 -4.04 -6.67
C ARG A 316 30.71 -5.55 -6.70
N ARG A 317 30.15 -6.10 -5.62
CA ARG A 317 29.72 -7.51 -5.54
C ARG A 317 28.22 -7.54 -5.34
N PRO A 318 27.46 -8.32 -6.14
CA PRO A 318 26.03 -8.47 -5.94
C PRO A 318 25.78 -9.05 -4.55
N VAL A 319 25.03 -8.32 -3.73
CA VAL A 319 24.29 -8.95 -2.62
C VAL A 319 22.90 -9.24 -3.17
N GLN A 320 22.86 -10.01 -4.26
CA GLN A 320 21.61 -10.60 -4.68
C GLN A 320 21.37 -11.73 -3.69
N VAL A 321 20.44 -11.52 -2.76
CA VAL A 321 20.03 -12.55 -1.82
C VAL A 321 19.25 -13.55 -2.66
N ASP A 322 19.95 -14.56 -3.19
CA ASP A 322 19.31 -15.72 -3.80
C ASP A 322 18.61 -16.48 -2.66
N LEU A 323 17.32 -16.16 -2.49
CA LEU A 323 16.48 -16.60 -1.38
C LEU A 323 15.88 -18.00 -1.60
N PHE A 324 16.19 -18.66 -2.72
CA PHE A 324 15.75 -20.04 -2.97
C PHE A 324 16.82 -21.08 -2.69
N ASN A 325 18.00 -20.67 -2.21
CA ASN A 325 19.06 -21.58 -1.78
C ASN A 325 19.28 -21.47 -0.26
N GLU A 326 18.55 -22.30 0.49
CA GLU A 326 18.57 -22.34 1.96
C GLU A 326 19.95 -22.67 2.57
N GLN A 327 20.87 -23.27 1.80
CA GLN A 327 22.19 -23.68 2.31
C GLN A 327 23.15 -22.52 2.63
N LYS A 328 22.78 -21.26 2.36
CA LYS A 328 23.64 -20.08 2.63
C LYS A 328 23.15 -19.12 3.72
N LEU A 329 21.97 -19.37 4.31
CA LEU A 329 21.38 -18.52 5.35
C LEU A 329 22.12 -18.60 6.70
N GLU A 330 22.76 -19.73 7.02
CA GLU A 330 23.39 -19.94 8.34
C GLU A 330 24.68 -19.14 8.60
N ARG A 331 25.27 -18.49 7.60
CA ARG A 331 26.53 -17.72 7.78
C ARG A 331 26.36 -16.21 8.01
N ILE A 332 25.14 -15.67 7.97
CA ILE A 332 24.92 -14.20 8.06
C ILE A 332 24.58 -13.72 9.49
N TYR A 333 24.33 -14.63 10.44
CA TYR A 333 24.09 -14.27 11.85
C TYR A 333 24.93 -15.06 12.88
N ALA A 334 26.00 -15.72 12.46
CA ALA A 334 26.96 -16.33 13.39
C ALA A 334 28.38 -15.79 13.15
N HIS A 335 28.90 -15.13 14.20
CA HIS A 335 30.20 -14.46 14.35
C HIS A 335 30.22 -12.99 13.89
N LYS A 336 30.03 -12.00 14.76
CA LYS A 336 30.23 -11.90 16.22
C LYS A 336 29.04 -11.27 16.93
#